data_AF-A0A3P1SNJ8-F1
#
_entry.id   AF-A0A3P1SNJ8-F1
#
_cell.length_a   1.000
_cell.length_b   1.000
_cell.length_c   1.000
_cell.angle_alpha   90.00
_cell.angle_beta   90.00
_cell.angle_gamma   90.00
#
_symmetry.space_group_name_H-M   'P 1'
#
loop_
_entity.id
_entity.type
_entity.pdbx_description
1 polymer ?
#
loop_
_entity_poly.entity_id
_entity_poly.type
_entity_poly.pdbx_seq_one_letter_code
_entity_poly.pdbx_strand_id
1 'polypeptide(L)'
;MSDKPRIAVHKFSSCDGCQLAFLNMGEDLINLAEQVEIIHFAEAGPVAEDALVDIAFIEGSVVTAHDQQRIKQIRNNSQYLITIGACATSGGIQALKNLAADAADWPAQIYGQPQYIDSLDQSGAVSDYVKVDFELWGCPINSAQVVELVNSLLRGVSPIDHQDKVCLTCKQEQIVCTLITQGKPCLGPVTRNGCGALCPSFGRDCFGCYGPAENSNTIGLANRFAGLGLLPDEIQRRFKLVHASASENQRIIARDLTQDLAQDLAQESSDE
;
A
#
# COMPACT_ATOMS: atom_id res chain seq x y z
N MET A 1 10.52 -36.70 -7.71
CA MET A 1 10.91 -35.32 -7.40
C MET A 1 9.66 -34.66 -6.85
N SER A 2 9.72 -34.06 -5.65
CA SER A 2 8.63 -33.19 -5.24
C SER A 2 8.70 -31.97 -6.15
N ASP A 3 7.67 -31.71 -6.95
CA ASP A 3 7.65 -30.53 -7.81
C ASP A 3 7.68 -29.29 -6.91
N LYS A 4 8.66 -28.41 -7.16
CA LYS A 4 8.83 -27.17 -6.41
C LYS A 4 7.65 -26.24 -6.73
N PRO A 5 7.13 -25.47 -5.76
CA PRO A 5 6.10 -24.47 -6.04
C PRO A 5 6.57 -23.47 -7.09
N ARG A 6 5.72 -23.21 -8.09
CA ARG A 6 5.96 -22.31 -9.21
C ARG A 6 5.47 -20.93 -8.85
N ILE A 7 6.34 -19.92 -8.96
CA ILE A 7 6.02 -18.54 -8.62
C ILE A 7 6.17 -17.59 -9.81
N ALA A 8 5.32 -16.57 -9.84
CA ALA A 8 5.43 -15.44 -10.74
C ALA A 8 5.36 -14.11 -9.98
N VAL A 9 6.13 -13.12 -10.42
CA VAL A 9 6.12 -11.74 -9.93
C VAL A 9 5.79 -10.83 -11.10
N HIS A 10 4.62 -10.19 -11.04
CA HIS A 10 4.11 -9.34 -12.11
C HIS A 10 4.18 -7.86 -11.73
N LYS A 11 4.65 -7.06 -12.67
CA LYS A 11 4.65 -5.61 -12.61
C LYS A 11 3.43 -5.01 -13.30
N PHE A 12 2.80 -4.05 -12.62
CA PHE A 12 1.80 -3.12 -13.12
C PHE A 12 2.32 -1.68 -12.93
N SER A 13 1.45 -0.69 -12.77
CA SER A 13 1.89 0.70 -12.55
C SER A 13 2.50 0.87 -11.16
N SER A 14 3.83 0.91 -11.09
CA SER A 14 4.61 1.00 -9.86
C SER A 14 5.97 1.68 -10.06
N CYS A 15 6.79 1.72 -9.01
CA CYS A 15 8.16 2.23 -9.01
C CYS A 15 9.22 1.14 -8.86
N ASP A 16 8.86 -0.14 -9.02
CA ASP A 16 9.71 -1.34 -8.81
C ASP A 16 10.24 -1.55 -7.39
N GLY A 17 9.85 -0.69 -6.44
CA GLY A 17 10.38 -0.76 -5.07
C GLY A 17 10.07 -2.08 -4.36
N CYS A 18 8.93 -2.72 -4.65
CA CYS A 18 8.57 -3.99 -3.99
C CYS A 18 9.31 -5.18 -4.59
N GLN A 19 9.46 -5.24 -5.91
CA GLN A 19 10.32 -6.20 -6.60
C GLN A 19 11.78 -6.05 -6.18
N LEU A 20 12.27 -4.82 -6.01
CA LEU A 20 13.63 -4.59 -5.51
C LEU A 20 13.81 -5.08 -4.07
N ALA A 21 12.80 -4.91 -3.20
CA ALA A 21 12.82 -5.50 -1.86
C ALA A 21 12.85 -7.04 -1.91
N PHE A 22 12.14 -7.64 -2.87
CA PHE A 22 12.20 -9.08 -3.14
C PHE A 22 13.60 -9.53 -3.59
N LEU A 23 14.27 -8.78 -4.46
CA LEU A 23 15.63 -9.11 -4.93
C LEU A 23 16.71 -8.83 -3.88
N ASN A 24 16.49 -7.85 -2.99
CA ASN A 24 17.41 -7.48 -1.92
C ASN A 24 17.27 -8.38 -0.67
N MET A 25 16.83 -9.63 -0.82
CA MET A 25 16.80 -10.60 0.27
C MET A 25 18.19 -11.20 0.60
N GLY A 26 19.22 -10.92 -0.22
CA GLY A 26 20.57 -11.40 0.04
C GLY A 26 20.65 -12.94 0.00
N GLU A 27 21.19 -13.56 1.05
CA GLU A 27 21.32 -15.03 1.16
C GLU A 27 19.95 -15.73 1.14
N ASP A 28 18.90 -15.09 1.66
CA ASP A 28 17.55 -15.65 1.65
C ASP A 28 16.98 -15.81 0.24
N LEU A 29 17.42 -15.00 -0.73
CA LEU A 29 17.03 -15.16 -2.13
C LEU A 29 17.57 -16.48 -2.71
N ILE A 30 18.79 -16.86 -2.35
CA ILE A 30 19.43 -18.11 -2.79
C ILE A 30 18.68 -19.28 -2.18
N ASN A 31 18.42 -19.22 -0.86
CA ASN A 31 17.64 -20.23 -0.14
C ASN A 31 16.23 -20.37 -0.73
N LEU A 32 15.62 -19.27 -1.17
CA LEU A 32 14.33 -19.29 -1.83
C LEU A 32 14.40 -19.98 -3.20
N ALA A 33 15.38 -19.63 -4.03
CA ALA A 33 15.56 -20.22 -5.36
C ALA A 33 15.79 -21.75 -5.31
N GLU A 34 16.30 -22.28 -4.20
CA GLU A 34 16.40 -23.72 -3.98
C GLU A 34 15.04 -24.38 -3.69
N GLN A 35 14.06 -23.63 -3.18
CA GLN A 35 12.76 -24.14 -2.74
C GLN A 35 11.62 -23.90 -3.73
N VAL A 36 11.72 -22.90 -4.61
CA VAL A 36 10.68 -22.54 -5.60
C VAL A 36 11.23 -22.54 -7.03
N GLU A 37 10.33 -22.62 -8.00
CA GLU A 37 10.63 -22.39 -9.41
C GLU A 37 10.09 -21.01 -9.84
N ILE A 38 10.98 -20.08 -10.17
CA ILE A 38 10.60 -18.73 -10.64
C ILE A 38 10.31 -18.79 -12.13
N ILE A 39 9.02 -18.79 -12.50
CA ILE A 39 8.58 -18.94 -13.88
C ILE A 39 8.53 -17.60 -14.61
N HIS A 40 8.07 -16.56 -13.92
CA HIS A 40 8.02 -15.21 -14.45
C HIS A 40 8.48 -14.21 -13.40
N PHE A 41 9.54 -13.47 -13.71
CA PHE A 41 9.99 -12.31 -12.95
C PHE A 41 10.89 -11.51 -13.88
N ALA A 42 10.29 -10.59 -14.64
CA ALA A 42 10.99 -9.87 -15.70
C ALA A 42 12.26 -9.14 -15.21
N GLU A 43 12.22 -8.54 -14.01
CA GLU A 43 13.36 -7.87 -13.39
C GLU A 43 14.50 -8.85 -13.03
N ALA A 44 14.19 -10.12 -12.76
CA ALA A 44 15.17 -11.16 -12.45
C ALA A 44 15.62 -11.97 -13.68
N GLY A 45 14.99 -11.77 -14.83
CA GLY A 45 15.32 -12.44 -16.10
C GLY A 45 14.23 -13.35 -16.69
N PRO A 46 13.59 -14.27 -15.93
CA PRO A 46 12.58 -15.17 -16.49
C PRO A 46 11.33 -14.44 -16.99
N VAL A 47 10.89 -14.75 -18.21
CA VAL A 47 9.69 -14.14 -18.82
C VAL A 47 8.75 -15.22 -19.34
N ALA A 48 7.69 -15.50 -18.58
CA ALA A 48 6.56 -16.32 -19.01
C ALA A 48 5.25 -15.78 -18.39
N GLU A 49 4.81 -14.62 -18.88
CA GLU A 49 3.69 -13.84 -18.30
C GLU A 49 2.38 -14.63 -18.16
N ASP A 50 2.12 -15.57 -19.06
CA ASP A 50 0.87 -16.33 -19.09
C ASP A 50 0.98 -17.71 -18.43
N ALA A 51 2.09 -18.01 -17.76
CA ALA A 51 2.29 -19.32 -17.17
C ALA A 51 1.31 -19.61 -16.03
N LEU A 52 0.86 -20.87 -15.95
CA LEU A 52 0.16 -21.39 -14.78
C LEU A 52 1.15 -21.48 -13.61
N VAL A 53 0.82 -20.89 -12.46
CA VAL A 53 1.69 -20.84 -11.27
C VAL A 53 0.91 -21.12 -9.99
N ASP A 54 1.61 -21.56 -8.95
CA ASP A 54 1.01 -21.78 -7.64
C ASP A 54 0.81 -20.43 -6.91
N ILE A 55 1.77 -19.51 -7.04
CA ILE A 55 1.73 -18.19 -6.40
C ILE A 55 2.06 -17.09 -7.39
N ALA A 56 1.17 -16.11 -7.54
CA ALA A 56 1.40 -14.88 -8.30
C ALA A 56 1.47 -13.69 -7.35
N PHE A 57 2.62 -13.01 -7.31
CA PHE A 57 2.81 -11.73 -6.65
C PHE A 57 2.53 -10.59 -7.61
N ILE A 58 1.70 -9.64 -7.21
CA ILE A 58 1.30 -8.50 -8.03
C ILE A 58 1.82 -7.22 -7.40
N GLU A 59 2.72 -6.53 -8.09
CA GLU A 59 3.16 -5.17 -7.74
C GLU A 59 2.48 -4.16 -8.67
N GLY A 60 2.02 -3.04 -8.11
CA GLY A 60 1.52 -1.91 -8.88
C GLY A 60 0.00 -1.86 -9.01
N SER A 61 -0.50 -0.66 -9.25
CA SER A 61 -1.94 -0.42 -9.41
C SER A 61 -2.40 -0.69 -10.84
N VAL A 62 -3.70 -0.92 -10.99
CA VAL A 62 -4.36 -1.09 -12.28
C VAL A 62 -4.76 0.28 -12.80
N VAL A 63 -4.18 0.70 -13.93
CA VAL A 63 -4.42 2.05 -14.49
C VAL A 63 -4.74 2.06 -15.97
N THR A 64 -4.70 0.92 -16.67
CA THR A 64 -5.05 0.82 -18.11
C THR A 64 -6.11 -0.25 -18.34
N ALA A 65 -6.77 -0.21 -19.51
CA ALA A 65 -7.70 -1.28 -19.90
C ALA A 65 -6.98 -2.62 -20.10
N HIS A 66 -5.73 -2.58 -20.58
CA HIS A 66 -4.86 -3.75 -20.69
C HIS A 66 -4.59 -4.38 -19.31
N ASP A 67 -4.28 -3.57 -18.29
CA ASP A 67 -4.06 -4.06 -16.92
C ASP A 67 -5.29 -4.80 -16.38
N GLN A 68 -6.51 -4.28 -16.63
CA GLN A 68 -7.75 -4.93 -16.19
C GLN A 68 -7.95 -6.32 -16.81
N GLN A 69 -7.55 -6.50 -18.06
CA GLN A 69 -7.63 -7.80 -18.75
C GLN A 69 -6.54 -8.74 -18.23
N ARG A 70 -5.31 -8.24 -18.13
CA ARG A 70 -4.14 -8.99 -17.69
C ARG A 70 -4.28 -9.52 -16.26
N ILE A 71 -4.80 -8.72 -15.33
CA ILE A 71 -4.97 -9.16 -13.94
C ILE A 71 -5.99 -10.30 -13.81
N LYS A 72 -7.05 -10.29 -14.64
CA LYS A 72 -8.04 -11.39 -14.70
C LYS A 72 -7.41 -12.67 -15.24
N GLN A 73 -6.55 -12.57 -16.24
CA GLN A 73 -5.81 -13.70 -16.78
C GLN A 73 -4.83 -14.28 -15.74
N ILE A 74 -4.05 -13.43 -15.06
CA ILE A 74 -3.14 -13.86 -14.00
C ILE A 74 -3.91 -14.55 -12.87
N ARG A 75 -5.07 -14.01 -12.47
CA ARG A 75 -5.94 -14.66 -11.46
C ARG A 75 -6.40 -16.04 -11.90
N ASN A 76 -6.78 -16.22 -13.16
CA ASN A 76 -7.18 -17.53 -13.69
C ASN A 76 -6.02 -18.52 -13.75
N ASN A 77 -4.80 -18.02 -13.91
CA ASN A 77 -3.58 -18.80 -14.03
C ASN A 77 -2.84 -19.02 -12.70
N SER A 78 -3.38 -18.55 -11.57
CA SER A 78 -2.75 -18.64 -10.26
C SER A 78 -3.63 -19.32 -9.22
N GLN A 79 -3.05 -20.19 -8.40
CA GLN A 79 -3.75 -20.74 -7.23
C GLN A 79 -3.86 -19.69 -6.13
N TYR A 80 -2.77 -18.99 -5.81
CA TYR A 80 -2.75 -17.86 -4.89
C TYR A 80 -2.36 -16.58 -5.63
N LEU A 81 -3.15 -15.53 -5.46
CA LEU A 81 -2.83 -14.19 -5.95
C LEU A 81 -2.62 -13.26 -4.75
N ILE A 82 -1.42 -12.72 -4.64
CA ILE A 82 -0.98 -11.92 -3.51
C ILE A 82 -0.57 -10.53 -4.00
N THR A 83 -1.12 -9.48 -3.43
CA THR A 83 -0.64 -8.13 -3.72
C THR A 83 0.59 -7.82 -2.87
N ILE A 84 1.58 -7.18 -3.48
CA ILE A 84 2.76 -6.68 -2.79
C ILE A 84 2.83 -5.16 -2.92
N GLY A 85 2.75 -4.51 -1.77
CA GLY A 85 2.90 -3.08 -1.61
C GLY A 85 1.62 -2.26 -1.82
N ALA A 86 1.71 -1.00 -1.37
CA ALA A 86 0.59 -0.07 -1.31
C ALA A 86 -0.08 0.19 -2.67
N CYS A 87 0.71 0.16 -3.75
CA CYS A 87 0.20 0.37 -5.11
C CYS A 87 -0.80 -0.72 -5.50
N ALA A 88 -0.42 -2.00 -5.38
CA ALA A 88 -1.30 -3.11 -5.72
C ALA A 88 -2.48 -3.23 -4.76
N THR A 89 -2.27 -2.93 -3.48
CA THR A 89 -3.28 -3.13 -2.45
C THR A 89 -4.31 -2.00 -2.33
N SER A 90 -3.95 -0.77 -2.70
CA SER A 90 -4.82 0.40 -2.46
C SER A 90 -4.78 1.48 -3.55
N GLY A 91 -4.14 1.19 -4.68
CA GLY A 91 -3.92 2.15 -5.77
C GLY A 91 -2.67 3.03 -5.60
N GLY A 92 -2.09 3.08 -4.39
CA GLY A 92 -0.79 3.72 -4.12
C GLY A 92 -0.73 5.22 -4.36
N ILE A 93 0.48 5.71 -4.61
CA ILE A 93 0.72 7.12 -4.95
C ILE A 93 0.00 7.52 -6.25
N GLN A 94 -0.19 6.57 -7.16
CA GLN A 94 -0.87 6.74 -8.45
C GLN A 94 -2.35 7.11 -8.25
N ALA A 95 -2.96 6.64 -7.16
CA ALA A 95 -4.34 6.97 -6.80
C ALA A 95 -4.54 8.43 -6.39
N LEU A 96 -3.49 9.24 -6.23
CA LEU A 96 -3.67 10.69 -6.05
C LEU A 96 -4.37 11.34 -7.25
N LYS A 97 -4.24 10.79 -8.47
CA LYS A 97 -4.97 11.28 -9.65
C LYS A 97 -6.49 11.17 -9.47
N ASN A 98 -6.95 10.21 -8.66
CA ASN A 98 -8.38 9.99 -8.39
C ASN A 98 -9.02 11.14 -7.60
N LEU A 99 -8.21 12.02 -7.01
CA LEU A 99 -8.66 13.22 -6.31
C LEU A 99 -8.78 14.44 -7.23
N ALA A 100 -8.32 14.33 -8.49
CA ALA A 100 -8.51 15.39 -9.47
C ALA A 100 -9.98 15.46 -9.89
N ALA A 101 -10.43 16.68 -10.24
CA ALA A 101 -11.76 16.88 -10.80
C ALA A 101 -11.87 16.24 -12.20
N ASP A 102 -10.80 16.32 -12.98
CA ASP A 102 -10.64 15.66 -14.27
C ASP A 102 -9.33 14.86 -14.31
N ALA A 103 -9.41 13.58 -14.63
CA ALA A 103 -8.24 12.70 -14.74
C ALA A 103 -7.34 13.09 -15.92
N ALA A 104 -7.88 13.77 -16.94
CA ALA A 104 -7.14 14.22 -18.11
C ALA A 104 -6.21 15.42 -17.81
N ASP A 105 -6.44 16.14 -16.71
CA ASP A 105 -5.67 17.33 -16.35
C ASP A 105 -4.19 17.01 -16.11
N TRP A 106 -3.90 15.85 -15.53
CA TRP A 106 -2.53 15.47 -15.16
C TRP A 106 -1.67 15.16 -16.39
N PRO A 107 -2.07 14.27 -17.32
CA PRO A 107 -1.34 14.06 -18.56
C PRO A 107 -1.15 15.34 -19.38
N ALA A 108 -2.16 16.20 -19.45
CA ALA A 108 -2.10 17.44 -20.23
C ALA A 108 -1.08 18.46 -19.71
N GLN A 109 -0.75 18.43 -18.41
CA GLN A 109 0.28 19.28 -17.82
C GLN A 109 1.71 18.80 -18.09
N ILE A 110 1.88 17.50 -18.35
CA ILE A 110 3.20 16.86 -18.49
C ILE A 110 3.55 16.64 -19.97
N TYR A 111 2.58 16.18 -20.76
CA TYR A 111 2.78 15.73 -22.12
C TYR A 111 2.19 16.72 -23.12
N GLY A 112 2.95 17.08 -24.15
CA GLY A 112 2.44 17.91 -25.25
C GLY A 112 1.38 17.21 -26.13
N GLN A 113 1.25 15.89 -26.03
CA GLN A 113 0.28 15.06 -26.76
C GLN A 113 -0.33 14.01 -25.83
N PRO A 114 -1.21 14.40 -24.88
CA PRO A 114 -1.75 13.52 -23.85
C PRO A 114 -2.62 12.38 -24.38
N GLN A 115 -3.17 12.51 -25.59
CA GLN A 115 -4.00 11.49 -26.23
C GLN A 115 -3.29 10.16 -26.52
N TYR A 116 -1.96 10.12 -26.46
CA TYR A 116 -1.19 8.88 -26.61
C TYR A 116 -0.97 8.14 -25.29
N ILE A 117 -1.37 8.73 -24.17
CA ILE A 117 -1.26 8.10 -22.87
C ILE A 117 -2.53 7.28 -22.64
N ASP A 118 -2.40 5.96 -22.75
CA ASP A 118 -3.47 5.05 -22.31
C ASP A 118 -3.52 5.05 -20.78
N SER A 119 -4.57 5.62 -20.23
CA SER A 119 -4.85 5.58 -18.80
C SER A 119 -6.34 5.68 -18.55
N LEU A 120 -6.83 4.86 -17.64
CA LEU A 120 -8.15 4.97 -17.05
C LEU A 120 -8.25 6.24 -16.21
N ASP A 121 -9.47 6.71 -15.99
CA ASP A 121 -9.71 7.88 -15.14
C ASP A 121 -9.25 7.66 -13.69
N GLN A 122 -9.17 6.40 -13.25
CA GLN A 122 -8.87 6.02 -11.88
C GLN A 122 -7.70 5.02 -11.85
N SER A 123 -6.88 5.13 -10.81
CA SER A 123 -5.94 4.08 -10.38
C SER A 123 -6.64 3.23 -9.33
N GLY A 124 -6.80 1.93 -9.60
CA GLY A 124 -7.50 1.00 -8.71
C GLY A 124 -6.56 0.02 -8.02
N ALA A 125 -7.02 -0.51 -6.88
CA ALA A 125 -6.40 -1.66 -6.24
C ALA A 125 -6.68 -2.92 -7.04
N VAL A 126 -5.82 -3.94 -6.92
CA VAL A 126 -6.03 -5.23 -7.59
C VAL A 126 -7.32 -5.92 -7.13
N SER A 127 -7.67 -5.75 -5.85
CA SER A 127 -8.89 -6.28 -5.24
C SER A 127 -10.20 -5.71 -5.82
N ASP A 128 -10.14 -4.57 -6.51
CA ASP A 128 -11.29 -4.00 -7.23
C ASP A 128 -11.65 -4.83 -8.48
N TYR A 129 -10.70 -5.64 -9.00
CA TYR A 129 -10.84 -6.35 -10.28
C TYR A 129 -10.87 -7.88 -10.15
N VAL A 130 -10.18 -8.44 -9.15
CA VAL A 130 -10.06 -9.88 -8.93
C VAL A 130 -9.98 -10.20 -7.44
N LYS A 131 -10.29 -11.45 -7.07
CA LYS A 131 -10.07 -11.93 -5.71
C LYS A 131 -8.56 -12.01 -5.39
N VAL A 132 -8.14 -11.27 -4.38
CA VAL A 132 -6.82 -11.34 -3.76
C VAL A 132 -6.89 -12.28 -2.55
N ASP A 133 -5.93 -13.20 -2.41
CA ASP A 133 -5.89 -14.16 -1.31
C ASP A 133 -5.11 -13.64 -0.09
N PHE A 134 -4.13 -12.75 -0.31
CA PHE A 134 -3.40 -12.08 0.76
C PHE A 134 -2.87 -10.72 0.29
N GLU A 135 -2.84 -9.75 1.20
CA GLU A 135 -2.36 -8.38 0.93
C GLU A 135 -1.11 -8.09 1.77
N LEU A 136 0.07 -8.01 1.13
CA LEU A 136 1.30 -7.63 1.82
C LEU A 136 1.51 -6.12 1.73
N TRP A 137 1.26 -5.42 2.83
CA TRP A 137 1.31 -3.96 2.87
C TRP A 137 2.73 -3.40 3.05
N GLY A 138 3.01 -2.27 2.38
CA GLY A 138 4.27 -1.52 2.48
C GLY A 138 4.51 -0.61 1.27
N CYS A 139 5.35 0.43 1.40
CA CYS A 139 5.75 1.26 0.26
C CYS A 139 7.25 1.66 0.36
N PRO A 140 8.17 0.76 -0.01
CA PRO A 140 7.90 -0.63 -0.40
C PRO A 140 7.70 -1.55 0.82
N ILE A 141 7.31 -2.79 0.55
CA ILE A 141 7.50 -3.91 1.48
C ILE A 141 9.00 -4.09 1.80
N ASN A 142 9.34 -4.85 2.83
CA ASN A 142 10.72 -5.18 3.15
C ASN A 142 11.05 -6.67 2.99
N SER A 143 12.34 -7.00 2.91
CA SER A 143 12.82 -8.37 2.71
C SER A 143 12.33 -9.34 3.79
N ALA A 144 12.27 -8.91 5.06
CA ALA A 144 11.81 -9.77 6.16
C ALA A 144 10.34 -10.17 5.98
N GLN A 145 9.47 -9.23 5.58
CA GLN A 145 8.08 -9.51 5.22
C GLN A 145 7.96 -10.53 4.09
N VAL A 146 8.80 -10.42 3.05
CA VAL A 146 8.80 -11.38 1.92
C VAL A 146 9.21 -12.77 2.39
N VAL A 147 10.32 -12.87 3.13
CA VAL A 147 10.84 -14.14 3.64
C VAL A 147 9.80 -14.83 4.53
N GLU A 148 9.17 -14.09 5.44
CA GLU A 148 8.13 -14.63 6.31
C GLU A 148 6.90 -15.11 5.54
N LEU A 149 6.41 -14.30 4.60
CA LEU A 149 5.28 -14.62 3.74
C LEU A 149 5.56 -15.90 2.94
N VAL A 150 6.68 -15.95 2.23
CA VAL A 150 7.02 -17.09 1.39
C VAL A 150 7.23 -18.35 2.22
N ASN A 151 7.95 -18.28 3.34
CA ASN A 151 8.13 -19.43 4.24
C ASN A 151 6.79 -19.94 4.80
N SER A 152 5.85 -19.05 5.10
CA SER A 152 4.52 -19.43 5.56
C SER A 152 3.76 -20.20 4.47
N LEU A 153 3.76 -19.66 3.25
CA LEU A 153 3.10 -20.29 2.10
C LEU A 153 3.71 -21.67 1.77
N LEU A 154 5.04 -21.79 1.76
CA LEU A 154 5.75 -23.05 1.48
C LEU A 154 5.47 -24.12 2.53
N ARG A 155 5.17 -23.73 3.77
CA ARG A 155 4.82 -24.64 4.87
C ARG A 155 3.32 -24.93 4.96
N GLY A 156 2.50 -24.33 4.09
CA GLY A 156 1.06 -24.47 4.11
C GLY A 156 0.38 -23.83 5.33
N VAL A 157 1.02 -22.83 5.94
CA VAL A 157 0.46 -22.06 7.06
C VAL A 157 0.04 -20.67 6.60
N SER A 158 -1.00 -20.12 7.20
CA SER A 158 -1.43 -18.75 6.91
C SER A 158 -0.34 -17.76 7.29
N PRO A 159 0.01 -16.81 6.40
CA PRO A 159 0.96 -15.75 6.73
C PRO A 159 0.45 -14.87 7.87
N ILE A 160 1.37 -14.31 8.65
CA ILE A 160 1.02 -13.34 9.70
C ILE A 160 0.63 -12.03 9.05
N ASP A 161 -0.50 -11.49 9.49
CA ASP A 161 -0.93 -10.16 9.10
C ASP A 161 -0.69 -9.16 10.23
N HIS A 162 0.27 -8.25 10.05
CA HIS A 162 0.67 -7.25 11.04
C HIS A 162 -0.31 -6.06 11.09
N GLN A 163 -1.57 -6.33 11.44
CA GLN A 163 -2.62 -5.31 11.50
C GLN A 163 -2.45 -4.31 12.65
N ASP A 164 -1.61 -4.65 13.63
CA ASP A 164 -1.23 -3.78 14.75
C ASP A 164 -0.70 -2.42 14.29
N LYS A 165 -0.73 -1.45 15.20
CA LYS A 165 -0.26 -0.09 14.93
C LYS A 165 1.26 0.00 15.06
N VAL A 166 1.93 0.81 14.24
CA VAL A 166 3.38 1.13 14.38
C VAL A 166 3.76 1.55 15.80
N CYS A 167 2.83 2.16 16.54
CA CYS A 167 3.04 2.51 17.95
C CYS A 167 3.49 1.34 18.82
N LEU A 168 3.08 0.10 18.52
CA LEU A 168 3.50 -1.09 19.27
C LEU A 168 5.02 -1.27 19.17
N THR A 169 5.56 -1.28 17.94
CA THR A 169 7.02 -1.37 17.72
C THR A 169 7.75 -0.16 18.28
N CYS A 170 7.21 1.06 18.15
CA CYS A 170 7.83 2.23 18.80
C CYS A 170 7.99 2.04 20.32
N LYS A 171 7.04 1.39 20.98
CA LYS A 171 7.10 1.15 22.44
C LYS A 171 8.02 -0.01 22.80
N GLN A 172 7.99 -1.09 22.03
CA GLN A 172 8.89 -2.23 22.21
C GLN A 172 10.36 -1.81 22.07
N GLU A 173 10.67 -0.99 21.06
CA GLU A 173 12.02 -0.49 20.77
C GLU A 173 12.38 0.80 21.53
N GLN A 174 11.55 1.23 22.49
CA GLN A 174 11.76 2.43 23.31
C GLN A 174 12.00 3.72 22.49
N ILE A 175 11.42 3.80 21.29
CA ILE A 175 11.52 4.97 20.41
C ILE A 175 10.74 6.15 21.01
N VAL A 176 11.40 7.31 21.06
CA VAL A 176 10.80 8.55 21.56
C VAL A 176 9.65 8.98 20.65
N CYS A 177 8.46 9.18 21.23
CA CYS A 177 7.26 9.50 20.47
C CYS A 177 7.30 10.91 19.87
N THR A 178 7.55 10.99 18.56
CA THR A 178 7.67 12.25 17.81
C THR A 178 6.39 13.09 17.81
N LEU A 179 5.22 12.45 17.90
CA LEU A 179 3.92 13.15 18.00
C LEU A 179 3.78 13.97 19.29
N ILE A 180 4.27 13.42 20.40
CA ILE A 180 4.09 14.04 21.71
C ILE A 180 5.27 14.95 22.04
N THR A 181 6.50 14.51 21.82
CA THR A 181 7.70 15.26 22.24
C THR A 181 8.09 16.36 21.27
N GLN A 182 7.73 16.23 19.99
CA GLN A 182 8.12 17.19 18.95
C GLN A 182 6.92 17.83 18.24
N GLY A 183 5.69 17.47 18.61
CA GLY A 183 4.49 17.98 17.96
C GLY A 183 4.40 17.64 16.47
N LYS A 184 5.08 16.58 16.00
CA LYS A 184 5.04 16.19 14.60
C LYS A 184 3.73 15.45 14.30
N PRO A 185 2.98 15.81 13.25
CA PRO A 185 1.80 15.04 12.88
C PRO A 185 2.29 13.66 12.50
N CYS A 186 1.99 12.58 13.24
CA CYS A 186 2.55 11.25 12.99
C CYS A 186 1.42 10.25 12.76
N LEU A 187 1.44 9.51 11.63
CA LEU A 187 0.40 8.53 11.30
C LEU A 187 0.60 7.17 11.98
N GLY A 188 1.65 7.00 12.78
CA GLY A 188 1.94 5.72 13.45
C GLY A 188 0.75 5.11 14.22
N PRO A 189 -0.13 5.88 14.89
CA PRO A 189 -1.31 5.34 15.57
C PRO A 189 -2.38 4.72 14.68
N VAL A 190 -2.33 4.97 13.37
CA VAL A 190 -3.34 4.49 12.39
C VAL A 190 -2.70 3.67 11.26
N THR A 191 -1.40 3.39 11.35
CA THR A 191 -0.64 2.71 10.30
C THR A 191 -0.27 1.31 10.74
N ARG A 192 -0.38 0.32 9.85
CA ARG A 192 0.03 -1.08 10.09
C ARG A 192 1.49 -1.17 10.47
N ASN A 193 1.80 -2.19 11.25
CA ASN A 193 3.15 -2.49 11.67
C ASN A 193 3.92 -3.28 10.58
N GLY A 194 5.14 -3.70 10.87
CA GLY A 194 5.99 -4.47 9.96
C GLY A 194 7.11 -3.67 9.30
N CYS A 195 7.07 -2.33 9.40
CA CYS A 195 8.14 -1.45 8.90
C CYS A 195 9.29 -1.23 9.89
N GLY A 196 9.24 -1.86 11.07
CA GLY A 196 10.23 -1.66 12.14
C GLY A 196 10.22 -0.26 12.77
N ALA A 197 9.13 0.51 12.59
CA ALA A 197 9.05 1.91 13.01
C ALA A 197 10.23 2.78 12.52
N LEU A 198 10.66 2.56 11.27
CA LEU A 198 11.84 3.20 10.68
C LEU A 198 11.82 4.73 10.78
N CYS A 199 10.74 5.39 10.36
CA CYS A 199 10.73 6.86 10.37
C CYS A 199 10.81 7.43 11.81
N PRO A 200 9.98 6.94 12.77
CA PRO A 200 10.11 7.33 14.17
C PRO A 200 11.48 7.10 14.80
N SER A 201 12.19 6.02 14.46
CA SER A 201 13.53 5.75 15.04
C SER A 201 14.57 6.80 14.65
N PHE A 202 14.41 7.45 13.50
CA PHE A 202 15.20 8.61 13.06
C PHE A 202 14.57 9.96 13.43
N GLY A 203 13.62 9.98 14.37
CA GLY A 203 12.96 11.20 14.85
C GLY A 203 12.05 11.86 13.80
N ARG A 204 11.59 11.12 12.79
CA ARG A 204 10.58 11.58 11.82
C ARG A 204 9.19 11.07 12.20
N ASP A 205 8.17 11.77 11.74
CA ASP A 205 6.81 11.26 11.75
C ASP A 205 6.64 10.08 10.80
N CYS A 206 5.72 9.18 11.12
CA CYS A 206 5.29 8.14 10.20
C CYS A 206 4.39 8.75 9.11
N PHE A 207 4.65 8.35 7.85
CA PHE A 207 3.92 8.76 6.65
C PHE A 207 2.69 7.92 6.32
N GLY A 208 2.44 6.83 7.06
CA GLY A 208 1.27 5.98 6.82
C GLY A 208 1.38 5.03 5.64
N CYS A 209 2.58 4.80 5.11
CA CYS A 209 2.76 4.09 3.84
C CYS A 209 2.55 2.56 3.89
N TYR A 210 2.44 1.99 5.09
CA TYR A 210 2.11 0.57 5.31
C TYR A 210 0.59 0.34 5.40
N GLY A 211 -0.23 1.35 5.10
CA GLY A 211 -1.68 1.20 5.08
C GLY A 211 -2.35 1.25 6.45
N PRO A 212 -3.69 1.17 6.47
CA PRO A 212 -4.51 1.34 7.66
C PRO A 212 -4.38 0.16 8.63
N ALA A 213 -4.09 0.46 9.89
CA ALA A 213 -4.12 -0.51 10.99
C ALA A 213 -5.54 -0.83 11.44
N GLU A 214 -5.71 -1.99 12.06
CA GLU A 214 -6.97 -2.38 12.69
C GLU A 214 -7.33 -1.45 13.86
N ASN A 215 -8.63 -1.30 14.13
CA ASN A 215 -9.18 -0.56 15.27
C ASN A 215 -8.52 0.82 15.45
N SER A 216 -8.38 1.56 14.35
CA SER A 216 -7.68 2.85 14.30
C SER A 216 -8.62 4.02 14.62
N ASN A 217 -8.21 4.91 15.54
CA ASN A 217 -8.97 6.12 15.88
C ASN A 217 -8.46 7.32 15.08
N THR A 218 -8.98 7.44 13.87
CA THR A 218 -8.49 8.36 12.84
C THR A 218 -9.05 9.76 13.02
N ILE A 219 -10.29 9.86 13.50
CA ILE A 219 -10.95 11.10 13.93
C ILE A 219 -10.16 11.73 15.09
N GLY A 220 -9.87 10.96 16.14
CA GLY A 220 -9.09 11.45 17.27
C GLY A 220 -7.68 11.90 16.87
N LEU A 221 -7.05 11.19 15.92
CA LEU A 221 -5.75 11.59 15.39
C LEU A 221 -5.84 12.87 14.53
N ALA A 222 -6.88 13.02 13.73
CA ALA A 222 -7.14 14.24 12.96
C ALA A 222 -7.35 15.45 13.88
N ASN A 223 -8.16 15.30 14.93
CA ASN A 223 -8.36 16.35 15.95
C ASN A 223 -7.05 16.71 16.65
N ARG A 224 -6.19 15.71 16.92
CA ARG A 224 -4.85 15.99 17.45
C ARG A 224 -4.00 16.80 16.48
N PHE A 225 -4.06 16.53 15.17
CA PHE A 225 -3.34 17.31 14.16
C PHE A 225 -3.88 18.73 14.04
N ALA A 226 -5.20 18.93 14.09
CA ALA A 226 -5.80 20.26 14.14
C ALA A 226 -5.32 21.04 15.37
N GLY A 227 -5.27 20.39 16.54
CA GLY A 227 -4.70 20.99 17.76
C GLY A 227 -3.19 21.26 17.71
N LEU A 228 -2.46 20.72 16.72
CA LEU A 228 -1.07 21.07 16.42
C LEU A 228 -0.95 22.24 15.42
N GLY A 229 -2.08 22.75 14.91
CA GLY A 229 -2.16 23.87 13.98
C GLY A 229 -2.23 23.49 12.51
N LEU A 230 -2.44 22.22 12.16
CA LEU A 230 -2.63 21.83 10.75
C LEU A 230 -4.01 22.23 10.25
N LEU A 231 -4.07 22.73 9.02
CA LEU A 231 -5.32 23.03 8.34
C LEU A 231 -6.02 21.73 7.88
N PRO A 232 -7.35 21.72 7.73
CA PRO A 232 -8.11 20.54 7.31
C PRO A 232 -7.57 19.87 6.03
N ASP A 233 -7.20 20.67 5.03
CA ASP A 233 -6.63 20.16 3.77
C ASP A 233 -5.27 19.49 3.95
N GLU A 234 -4.43 20.00 4.85
CA GLU A 234 -3.14 19.41 5.17
C GLU A 234 -3.32 18.05 5.86
N ILE A 235 -4.27 17.97 6.80
CA ILE A 235 -4.64 16.72 7.46
C ILE A 235 -5.12 15.71 6.40
N GLN A 236 -6.03 16.13 5.52
CA GLN A 236 -6.59 15.26 4.50
C GLN A 236 -5.51 14.73 3.54
N ARG A 237 -4.65 15.62 3.02
CA ARG A 237 -3.51 15.23 2.15
C ARG A 237 -2.61 14.22 2.85
N ARG A 238 -2.40 14.38 4.15
CA ARG A 238 -1.52 13.51 4.92
C ARG A 238 -2.08 12.09 5.04
N PHE A 239 -3.37 11.94 5.34
CA PHE A 239 -4.02 10.62 5.35
C PHE A 239 -4.13 9.99 3.95
N LYS A 240 -4.33 10.80 2.91
CA LYS A 240 -4.52 10.32 1.53
C LYS A 240 -3.22 10.10 0.75
N LEU A 241 -2.07 10.52 1.27
CA LEU A 241 -0.80 10.60 0.51
C LEU A 241 -0.49 9.32 -0.28
N VAL A 242 -0.52 8.16 0.37
CA VAL A 242 -0.19 6.86 -0.24
C VAL A 242 -1.44 6.03 -0.52
N HIS A 243 -2.54 6.31 0.19
CA HIS A 243 -3.74 5.47 0.22
C HIS A 243 -4.99 6.26 -0.16
N ALA A 244 -4.88 7.14 -1.17
CA ALA A 244 -5.96 8.00 -1.61
C ALA A 244 -7.23 7.22 -2.00
N SER A 245 -7.08 5.99 -2.51
CA SER A 245 -8.14 5.15 -3.07
C SER A 245 -8.59 3.95 -2.24
N ALA A 246 -8.08 3.76 -1.01
CA ALA A 246 -8.42 2.58 -0.19
C ALA A 246 -9.96 2.39 -0.03
N SER A 247 -10.52 1.19 0.01
CA SER A 247 -12.00 1.03 0.10
C SER A 247 -12.57 1.53 1.44
N GLU A 248 -13.89 1.74 1.59
CA GLU A 248 -14.54 2.19 2.85
C GLU A 248 -14.32 1.21 4.03
N ASN A 249 -14.13 -0.09 3.74
CA ASN A 249 -13.69 -1.10 4.71
C ASN A 249 -12.20 -0.96 5.12
N GLN A 250 -11.41 -0.26 4.31
CA GLN A 250 -10.00 0.13 4.58
C GLN A 250 -9.88 1.62 5.00
N ARG A 251 -10.93 2.44 4.79
CA ARG A 251 -11.02 3.90 5.03
C ARG A 251 -12.14 4.22 6.03
N ILE A 252 -11.99 3.93 7.32
CA ILE A 252 -12.76 4.69 8.34
C ILE A 252 -12.24 6.14 8.43
N ILE A 253 -11.91 6.77 7.30
CA ILE A 253 -11.10 7.98 7.25
C ILE A 253 -11.46 8.78 6.00
N ALA A 254 -11.98 9.99 6.23
CA ALA A 254 -12.08 11.12 5.31
C ALA A 254 -13.39 11.37 4.54
N ARG A 255 -14.55 10.79 4.91
CA ARG A 255 -15.86 11.28 4.40
C ARG A 255 -16.56 12.33 5.27
N ASP A 256 -16.36 12.33 6.59
CA ASP A 256 -17.20 13.18 7.47
C ASP A 256 -16.55 14.50 7.95
N LEU A 257 -15.24 14.66 7.81
CA LEU A 257 -14.53 15.80 8.43
C LEU A 257 -14.89 17.18 7.84
N THR A 258 -15.27 17.28 6.57
CA THR A 258 -15.65 18.56 5.96
C THR A 258 -17.09 18.98 6.27
N GLN A 259 -17.98 18.04 6.60
CA GLN A 259 -19.36 18.35 6.97
C GLN A 259 -19.48 18.63 8.47
N ASP A 260 -18.74 17.89 9.30
CA ASP A 260 -18.78 18.06 10.75
C ASP A 260 -18.05 19.34 11.20
N LEU A 261 -16.87 19.68 10.65
CA LEU A 261 -16.21 20.95 10.98
C LEU A 261 -17.02 22.18 10.54
N ALA A 262 -17.77 22.08 9.44
CA ALA A 262 -18.63 23.18 8.99
C ALA A 262 -19.86 23.35 9.90
N GLN A 263 -20.33 22.27 10.54
CA GLN A 263 -21.42 22.31 11.50
C GLN A 263 -20.96 22.81 12.88
N ASP A 264 -19.78 22.37 13.34
CA ASP A 264 -19.21 22.78 14.62
C ASP A 264 -18.81 24.28 14.60
N LEU A 265 -18.21 24.77 13.51
CA LEU A 265 -17.89 26.20 13.35
C LEU A 265 -19.13 27.07 13.13
N ALA A 266 -20.21 26.53 12.57
CA ALA A 266 -21.48 27.25 12.43
C ALA A 266 -22.20 27.37 13.78
N GLN A 267 -22.12 26.36 14.65
CA GLN A 267 -22.73 26.37 15.97
C GLN A 267 -22.02 27.33 16.94
N GLU A 268 -20.68 27.44 16.90
CA GLU A 268 -19.94 28.41 17.72
C GLU A 268 -20.21 29.88 17.30
N SER A 269 -20.62 30.13 16.05
CA SER A 269 -20.95 31.48 15.56
C SER A 269 -22.39 31.94 15.84
N SER A 270 -23.25 31.05 16.36
CA SER A 270 -24.65 31.34 16.70
C SER A 270 -24.90 31.55 18.20
N ASP A 271 -23.88 31.36 19.03
CA ASP A 271 -23.94 31.52 20.50
C ASP A 271 -23.16 32.78 21.01
N GLU A 272 -22.78 33.70 20.12
CA GLU A 272 -22.39 35.11 20.42
C GLU A 272 -23.45 36.09 19.91
#